data_AF-A0A3S1HZC6-F1
#
_entry.id   AF-A0A3S1HZC6-F1
#
_cell.length_a   1.000
_cell.length_b   1.000
_cell.length_c   1.000
_cell.angle_alpha   90.00
_cell.angle_beta   90.00
_cell.angle_gamma   90.00
#
_symmetry.space_group_name_H-M   'P 1'
#
loop_
_entity.id
_entity.type
_entity.pdbx_description
1 polymer ?
#
loop_
_entity_poly.entity_id
_entity_poly.type
_entity_poly.pdbx_seq_one_letter_code
_entity_poly.pdbx_strand_id
1 'polypeptide(L)'
;MARPATAAVRLLTGEREPVRLATTANILLHGLKTIDGVPCEVGDRVLVKDQSDPPKNGIYTVSEGEWLRAGDARTARTLQKGTTVHTQIGTVNVDRVFQFTADEPVVGTDAIAIIPFVSPDISDVVDEAEALREKRRC
;
A
#
# COMPACT_ATOMS: atom_id res chain seq x y z
N MET A 1 31.64 -3.86 1.26
CA MET A 1 30.99 -3.43 2.53
C MET A 1 29.50 -3.67 2.38
N ALA A 2 28.99 -4.73 3.00
CA ALA A 2 27.57 -5.07 2.95
C ALA A 2 26.79 -3.99 3.72
N ARG A 3 25.85 -3.33 3.06
CA ARG A 3 24.89 -2.45 3.75
C ARG A 3 24.18 -3.33 4.79
N PRO A 4 24.17 -2.97 6.08
CA PRO A 4 23.43 -3.76 7.06
C PRO A 4 21.97 -3.78 6.60
N ALA A 5 21.41 -4.98 6.44
CA ALA A 5 19.98 -5.13 6.29
C ALA A 5 19.36 -4.57 7.57
N THR A 6 18.83 -3.35 7.48
CA THR A 6 18.06 -2.72 8.54
C THR A 6 16.99 -3.70 8.96
N ALA A 7 17.19 -4.37 10.10
CA ALA A 7 16.14 -5.08 10.78
C ALA A 7 15.13 -4.01 11.18
N ALA A 8 14.08 -3.85 10.38
CA ALA A 8 12.97 -2.99 10.71
C ALA A 8 12.48 -3.43 12.10
N VAL A 9 12.53 -2.49 13.05
CA VAL A 9 11.76 -2.57 14.29
C VAL A 9 10.38 -3.07 13.89
N ARG A 10 9.97 -4.22 14.43
CA ARG A 10 8.66 -4.80 14.19
C ARG A 10 7.63 -3.83 14.74
N LEU A 11 7.28 -2.83 13.93
CA LEU A 11 6.16 -1.96 14.15
C LEU A 11 4.95 -2.88 14.26
N LEU A 12 4.39 -2.93 15.48
CA LEU A 12 3.06 -3.50 15.74
C LEU A 12 1.95 -2.68 15.04
N THR A 13 2.32 -1.65 14.29
CA THR A 13 1.39 -0.80 13.54
C THR A 13 1.03 -1.45 12.20
N GLY A 14 -0.17 -1.17 11.71
CA GLY A 14 -0.67 -1.69 10.42
C GLY A 14 0.16 -1.22 9.21
N GLU A 15 1.13 -0.32 9.38
CA GLU A 15 1.89 0.26 8.29
C GLU A 15 2.96 -0.70 7.73
N ARG A 16 3.07 -0.76 6.41
CA ARG A 16 4.13 -1.49 5.69
C ARG A 16 5.24 -0.53 5.28
N GLU A 17 6.42 -1.09 4.98
CA GLU A 17 7.50 -0.29 4.38
C GLU A 17 6.99 0.42 3.12
N PRO A 18 7.38 1.69 2.92
CA PRO A 18 6.94 2.45 1.77
C PRO A 18 7.33 1.75 0.48
N VAL A 19 6.44 1.83 -0.51
CA VAL A 19 6.71 1.38 -1.87
C VAL A 19 7.17 2.56 -2.70
N ARG A 20 8.06 2.30 -3.65
CA ARG A 20 8.54 3.32 -4.56
C ARG A 20 7.44 3.72 -5.55
N LEU A 21 6.70 2.76 -6.06
CA LEU A 21 5.72 2.93 -7.14
C LEU A 21 4.46 2.11 -6.88
N ALA A 22 3.33 2.52 -7.47
CA ALA A 22 2.08 1.76 -7.45
C ALA A 22 1.51 1.62 -8.86
N THR A 23 0.97 0.44 -9.18
CA THR A 23 0.37 0.18 -10.50
C THR A 23 -0.85 1.05 -10.75
N THR A 24 -1.11 1.33 -12.02
CA THR A 24 -2.33 1.97 -12.53
C THR A 24 -3.12 1.05 -13.48
N ALA A 25 -2.55 -0.10 -13.84
CA ALA A 25 -3.12 -1.08 -14.75
C ALA A 25 -2.55 -2.47 -14.44
N ASN A 26 -3.12 -3.49 -15.08
CA ASN A 26 -2.62 -4.86 -15.02
C ASN A 26 -1.22 -4.95 -15.62
N ILE A 27 -0.31 -5.66 -14.95
CA ILE A 27 1.09 -5.83 -15.38
C ILE A 27 1.52 -7.29 -15.32
N LEU A 28 2.49 -7.66 -16.15
CA LEU A 28 3.22 -8.91 -15.99
C LEU A 28 4.26 -8.74 -14.87
N LEU A 29 4.22 -9.64 -13.88
CA LEU A 29 5.14 -9.68 -12.73
C LEU A 29 6.50 -10.30 -13.09
N HIS A 30 7.10 -9.84 -14.18
CA HIS A 30 8.36 -10.34 -14.72
C HIS A 30 9.15 -9.26 -15.46
N GLY A 31 10.45 -9.15 -15.15
CA GLY A 31 11.37 -8.22 -15.78
C GLY A 31 11.16 -6.77 -15.37
N LEU A 32 12.02 -5.89 -15.87
CA LEU A 32 11.90 -4.45 -15.61
C LEU A 32 10.70 -3.87 -16.38
N LYS A 33 9.97 -2.97 -15.72
CA LYS A 33 8.76 -2.32 -16.24
C LYS A 33 8.82 -0.82 -15.98
N THR A 34 7.99 -0.09 -16.71
CA THR A 34 7.67 1.30 -16.38
C THR A 34 6.33 1.29 -15.66
N ILE A 35 6.31 1.77 -14.43
CA ILE A 35 5.10 1.85 -13.59
C ILE A 35 4.84 3.32 -13.28
N ASP A 36 3.61 3.75 -13.54
CA ASP A 36 3.15 5.12 -13.28
C ASP A 36 4.09 6.19 -13.86
N GLY A 37 4.56 5.96 -15.09
CA GLY A 37 5.48 6.84 -15.83
C GLY A 37 6.96 6.72 -15.45
N VAL A 38 7.32 5.90 -14.46
CA VAL A 38 8.70 5.79 -13.96
C VAL A 38 9.28 4.40 -14.23
N PRO A 39 10.50 4.29 -14.79
CA PRO A 39 11.17 2.99 -14.93
C PRO A 39 11.53 2.42 -13.55
N CYS A 40 11.18 1.15 -13.34
CA CYS A 40 11.57 0.39 -12.16
C CYS A 40 13.01 -0.13 -12.32
N GLU A 41 13.72 -0.20 -11.20
CA GLU A 41 15.03 -0.83 -11.07
C GLU A 41 14.95 -2.11 -10.23
N VAL A 42 15.93 -2.99 -10.36
CA VAL A 42 15.99 -4.24 -9.56
C VAL A 42 16.05 -3.89 -8.08
N GLY A 43 15.21 -4.55 -7.28
CA GLY A 43 15.11 -4.31 -5.84
C GLY A 43 14.09 -3.25 -5.45
N ASP A 44 13.50 -2.53 -6.41
CA ASP A 44 12.42 -1.58 -6.13
C ASP A 44 11.21 -2.28 -5.55
N ARG A 45 10.54 -1.61 -4.60
CA ARG A 45 9.27 -2.06 -4.03
C ARG A 45 8.11 -1.43 -4.80
N VAL A 46 7.19 -2.27 -5.27
CA VAL A 46 6.04 -1.84 -6.05
C VAL A 46 4.76 -2.38 -5.43
N LEU A 47 3.77 -1.50 -5.25
CA LEU A 47 2.41 -1.89 -4.93
C LEU A 47 1.67 -2.30 -6.20
N VAL A 48 1.30 -3.56 -6.29
CA VAL A 48 0.51 -4.14 -7.36
C VAL A 48 -0.94 -4.24 -6.89
N LYS A 49 -1.81 -3.37 -7.42
CA LYS A 49 -3.21 -3.27 -6.98
C LYS A 49 -4.26 -3.48 -8.09
N ASP A 50 -3.85 -3.43 -9.36
CA ASP A 50 -4.78 -3.48 -10.51
C ASP A 50 -4.62 -4.76 -11.35
N GLN A 51 -4.31 -5.89 -10.72
CA GLN A 51 -4.24 -7.17 -11.45
C GLN A 51 -5.64 -7.64 -11.85
N SER A 52 -5.74 -8.30 -13.00
CA SER A 52 -6.97 -8.99 -13.41
C SER A 52 -7.28 -10.21 -12.54
N ASP A 53 -6.27 -10.73 -11.84
CA ASP A 53 -6.33 -11.86 -10.93
C ASP A 53 -6.13 -11.32 -9.50
N PRO A 54 -7.21 -10.99 -8.76
CA PRO A 54 -7.12 -10.27 -7.49
C PRO A 54 -6.24 -10.92 -6.40
N PRO A 55 -6.12 -12.25 -6.31
CA PRO A 55 -5.16 -12.90 -5.43
C PRO A 55 -3.69 -12.55 -5.71
N LYS A 56 -3.35 -12.01 -6.89
CA LYS A 56 -2.00 -11.50 -7.22
C LYS A 56 -1.76 -10.05 -6.81
N ASN A 57 -2.76 -9.36 -6.28
CA ASN A 57 -2.53 -8.04 -5.71
C ASN A 57 -1.68 -8.15 -4.43
N GLY A 58 -0.86 -7.13 -4.17
CA GLY A 58 0.02 -7.04 -3.01
C GLY A 58 1.28 -6.24 -3.29
N ILE A 59 2.26 -6.35 -2.40
CA ILE A 59 3.54 -5.64 -2.53
C ILE A 59 4.59 -6.60 -3.07
N TYR A 60 5.32 -6.17 -4.10
CA TYR A 60 6.31 -6.96 -4.82
C TYR A 60 7.66 -6.25 -4.87
N THR A 61 8.72 -7.04 -4.96
CA THR A 61 10.08 -6.57 -5.23
C THR A 61 10.41 -6.85 -6.69
N VAL A 62 10.84 -5.81 -7.40
CA VAL A 62 11.17 -5.84 -8.83
C VAL A 62 12.43 -6.66 -9.05
N SER A 63 12.41 -7.48 -10.11
CA SER A 63 13.53 -8.29 -10.56
C SER A 63 13.58 -8.31 -12.09
N GLU A 64 14.74 -8.65 -12.66
CA GLU A 64 14.88 -8.94 -14.10
C GLU A 64 14.16 -10.24 -14.50
N GLY A 65 13.96 -11.15 -13.53
CA GLY A 65 13.15 -12.35 -13.68
C GLY A 65 11.75 -12.17 -13.08
N GLU A 66 11.21 -13.23 -12.49
CA GLU A 66 9.93 -13.18 -11.77
C GLU A 66 10.01 -12.26 -10.54
N TRP A 67 8.94 -11.48 -10.34
CA TRP A 67 8.83 -10.62 -9.16
C TRP A 67 8.32 -11.43 -7.98
N LEU A 68 8.96 -11.24 -6.84
CA LEU A 68 8.58 -11.91 -5.60
C LEU A 68 7.82 -10.94 -4.71
N ARG A 69 6.83 -11.44 -3.96
CA ARG A 69 6.17 -10.63 -2.92
C ARG A 69 7.21 -10.10 -1.94
N ALA A 70 7.07 -8.88 -1.44
CA ALA A 70 7.97 -8.33 -0.45
C ALA A 70 7.87 -9.11 0.88
N GLY A 71 8.98 -9.30 1.59
CA GLY A 71 9.06 -10.19 2.77
C GLY A 71 8.11 -9.82 3.92
N ASP A 72 7.84 -8.53 4.08
CA ASP A 72 6.91 -7.94 5.06
C ASP A 72 5.44 -7.99 4.62
N ALA A 73 5.14 -8.51 3.42
CA ALA A 73 3.84 -8.52 2.76
C ALA A 73 3.50 -9.91 2.16
N ARG A 74 3.88 -11.00 2.85
CA ARG A 74 3.65 -12.39 2.39
C ARG A 74 2.63 -13.20 3.20
N THR A 75 1.98 -12.62 4.20
CA THR A 75 1.11 -13.39 5.11
C THR A 75 -0.26 -12.73 5.24
N ALA A 76 -1.28 -13.52 5.61
CA ALA A 76 -2.63 -13.00 5.87
C ALA A 76 -2.62 -11.84 6.87
N ARG A 77 -1.85 -11.99 7.96
CA ARG A 77 -1.69 -10.94 8.99
C ARG A 77 -1.06 -9.65 8.49
N THR A 78 -0.28 -9.70 7.40
CA THR A 78 0.38 -8.51 6.86
C THR A 78 -0.37 -7.90 5.68
N LEU A 79 -1.43 -8.56 5.18
CA LEU A 79 -2.31 -8.07 4.12
C LEU A 79 -3.78 -7.94 4.58
N GLN A 80 -4.01 -8.03 5.90
CA GLN A 80 -5.33 -7.88 6.49
C GLN A 80 -5.81 -6.43 6.47
N LYS A 81 -7.12 -6.26 6.61
CA LYS A 81 -7.78 -4.98 6.76
C LYS A 81 -7.08 -4.04 7.76
N GLY A 82 -6.98 -2.77 7.38
CA GLY A 82 -6.34 -1.73 8.19
C GLY A 82 -4.81 -1.67 8.03
N THR A 83 -4.23 -2.59 7.25
CA THR A 83 -2.85 -2.45 6.80
C THR A 83 -2.75 -1.29 5.81
N THR A 84 -1.77 -0.41 5.97
CA THR A 84 -1.53 0.74 5.08
C THR A 84 -0.15 0.70 4.45
N VAL A 85 0.00 1.34 3.29
CA VAL A 85 1.28 1.46 2.58
C VAL A 85 1.36 2.81 1.86
N HIS A 86 2.50 3.47 1.97
CA HIS A 86 2.79 4.75 1.33
C HIS A 86 3.48 4.57 -0.02
N THR A 87 3.13 5.40 -1.00
CA THR A 87 3.78 5.43 -2.31
C THR A 87 4.64 6.68 -2.44
N GLN A 88 5.88 6.54 -2.92
CA GLN A 88 6.86 7.64 -2.93
C GLN A 88 6.93 8.40 -4.25
N ILE A 89 6.80 7.71 -5.38
CA ILE A 89 7.01 8.29 -6.72
C ILE A 89 5.89 7.80 -7.64
N GLY A 90 5.58 8.61 -8.65
CA GLY A 90 4.62 8.29 -9.69
C GLY A 90 4.10 9.57 -10.33
N THR A 91 3.31 9.42 -11.38
CA THR A 91 2.55 10.55 -11.94
C THR A 91 1.16 10.64 -11.33
N VAL A 92 0.52 9.50 -11.07
CA VAL A 92 -0.87 9.40 -10.59
C VAL A 92 -0.92 9.05 -9.11
N ASN A 93 -0.03 8.17 -8.65
CA ASN A 93 -0.07 7.59 -7.31
C ASN A 93 1.00 8.16 -6.36
N VAL A 94 1.68 9.25 -6.75
CA VAL A 94 2.67 9.93 -5.89
C VAL A 94 2.05 10.41 -4.58
N ASP A 95 2.78 10.23 -3.48
CA ASP A 95 2.41 10.60 -2.11
C ASP A 95 1.05 10.04 -1.63
N ARG A 96 0.51 9.03 -2.32
CA ARG A 96 -0.74 8.38 -1.93
C ARG A 96 -0.49 7.26 -0.93
N VAL A 97 -1.43 7.14 -0.01
CA VAL A 97 -1.52 6.02 0.91
C VAL A 97 -2.58 5.06 0.39
N PHE A 98 -2.28 3.77 0.41
CA PHE A 98 -3.21 2.70 0.08
C PHE A 98 -3.47 1.86 1.33
N GLN A 99 -4.68 1.33 1.44
CA GLN A 99 -5.07 0.42 2.50
C GLN A 99 -5.58 -0.90 1.95
N PHE A 100 -5.28 -1.96 2.68
CA PHE A 100 -5.85 -3.28 2.45
C PHE A 100 -7.21 -3.34 3.13
N THR A 101 -8.19 -3.97 2.47
CA THR A 101 -9.57 -4.06 2.97
C THR A 101 -10.09 -5.48 3.11
N ALA A 102 -9.30 -6.49 2.73
CA ALA A 102 -9.70 -7.89 2.88
C ALA A 102 -9.61 -8.34 4.35
N ASP A 103 -10.67 -8.98 4.83
CA ASP A 103 -10.73 -9.56 6.17
C ASP A 103 -10.01 -10.92 6.18
N GLU A 104 -8.81 -10.97 6.77
CA GLU A 104 -7.95 -12.16 6.90
C GLU A 104 -7.69 -12.96 5.60
N PRO A 105 -7.17 -12.34 4.52
CA PRO A 105 -7.01 -13.02 3.23
C PRO A 105 -5.93 -14.12 3.25
N VAL A 106 -6.23 -15.27 2.68
CA VAL A 106 -5.24 -16.29 2.33
C VAL A 106 -4.46 -15.87 1.09
N VAL A 107 -3.18 -15.56 1.28
CA VAL A 107 -2.30 -15.08 0.20
C VAL A 107 -2.20 -16.11 -0.92
N GLY A 108 -2.54 -15.68 -2.14
CA GLY A 108 -2.50 -16.52 -3.34
C GLY A 108 -3.79 -17.29 -3.63
N THR A 109 -4.77 -17.25 -2.74
CA THR A 109 -6.08 -17.87 -2.94
C THR A 109 -7.20 -16.84 -2.92
N ASP A 110 -7.23 -16.01 -1.88
CA ASP A 110 -8.31 -15.03 -1.69
C ASP A 110 -8.03 -13.74 -2.46
N ALA A 111 -9.09 -13.08 -2.87
CA ALA A 111 -9.00 -11.78 -3.52
C ALA A 111 -8.48 -10.72 -2.55
N ILE A 112 -7.35 -10.09 -2.89
CA ILE A 112 -6.76 -9.03 -2.09
C ILE A 112 -7.23 -7.69 -2.65
N ALA A 113 -8.18 -7.07 -1.95
CA ALA A 113 -8.69 -5.74 -2.27
C ALA A 113 -7.82 -4.65 -1.64
N ILE A 114 -7.38 -3.70 -2.46
CA ILE A 114 -6.52 -2.57 -2.08
C ILE A 114 -7.16 -1.29 -2.63
N ILE A 115 -7.41 -0.32 -1.76
CA ILE A 115 -8.02 0.95 -2.13
C ILE A 115 -7.17 2.13 -1.65
N PRO A 116 -7.24 3.30 -2.30
CA PRO A 116 -6.68 4.53 -1.74
C PRO A 116 -7.24 4.76 -0.34
N PHE A 117 -6.37 5.07 0.61
CA PHE A 117 -6.78 5.53 1.93
C PHE A 117 -7.34 6.95 1.78
N VAL A 118 -8.58 7.13 2.24
CA VAL A 118 -9.22 8.44 2.31
C VAL A 118 -9.53 8.68 3.78
N SER A 119 -9.13 9.85 4.30
CA SER A 119 -9.51 10.25 5.66
C SER A 119 -11.04 10.25 5.76
N PRO A 120 -11.63 9.82 6.88
CA PRO A 120 -13.06 9.99 7.09
C PRO A 120 -13.44 11.47 6.90
N ASP A 121 -14.64 11.70 6.38
CA ASP A 121 -15.23 13.03 6.35
C ASP A 121 -15.47 13.48 7.79
N ILE A 122 -14.98 14.67 8.11
CA ILE A 122 -15.04 15.25 9.46
C ILE A 122 -15.96 16.47 9.52
N SER A 123 -16.66 16.81 8.43
CA SER A 123 -17.59 17.94 8.38
C SER A 123 -18.56 17.93 9.57
N ASP A 124 -19.17 16.78 9.82
CA ASP A 124 -20.20 16.63 10.84
C ASP A 124 -19.64 16.86 12.26
N VAL A 125 -18.38 16.48 12.49
CA VAL A 125 -17.70 16.65 13.78
C VAL A 125 -17.27 18.10 13.99
N VAL A 126 -16.88 18.80 12.91
CA VAL A 126 -16.55 20.23 12.95
C VAL A 126 -17.80 21.04 13.27
N ASP A 127 -18.92 20.74 12.61
CA ASP A 127 -20.21 21.40 12.85
C ASP A 127 -20.68 21.20 14.31
N GLU A 128 -20.57 19.98 14.84
CA GLU A 128 -20.86 19.70 16.25
C GLU A 128 -19.95 20.45 17.22
N ALA A 129 -18.65 20.53 16.91
CA ALA A 129 -17.67 21.24 17.73
C ALA A 129 -17.91 22.75 17.74
N GLU A 130 -18.29 23.35 16.62
CA GLU A 130 -18.64 24.77 16.52
C GLU A 130 -19.93 25.07 17.29
N ALA A 131 -20.97 24.23 17.16
CA ALA A 131 -22.20 24.36 17.93
C ALA A 131 -21.95 24.28 19.45
N LEU A 132 -21.06 23.39 19.90
CA LEU A 132 -20.63 23.31 21.31
C LEU A 132 -19.82 24.53 21.76
N ARG A 133 -18.97 25.08 20.89
CA ARG A 133 -18.18 26.29 21.16
C ARG A 133 -19.08 27.51 21.32
N GLU A 134 -20.13 27.61 20.52
CA GLU A 134 -21.12 28.69 20.63
C GLU A 134 -21.99 28.55 21.88
N LYS A 135 -22.42 27.33 22.22
CA LYS A 135 -23.16 27.06 23.47
C LYS A 135 -22.36 27.37 24.74
N ARG A 136 -21.03 27.26 24.70
CA ARG A 136 -20.13 27.64 25.81
C ARG A 136 -19.85 29.14 25.91
N ARG A 137 -20.30 29.93 24.92
CA ARG A 137 -20.11 31.38 24.85
C ARG A 137 -21.34 32.16 25.35
N CYS A 138 -22.48 31.49 25.55
CA CYS A 138 -23.68 32.00 26.20
C CYS A 138 -23.74 31.66 27.69
#